data_AF-A0A938FEG7-F1
#
_entry.id   AF-A0A938FEG7-F1
#
_cell.length_a   1.000
_cell.length_b   1.000
_cell.length_c   1.000
_cell.angle_alpha   90.00
_cell.angle_beta   90.00
_cell.angle_gamma   90.00
#
_symmetry.space_group_name_H-M   'P 1'
#
loop_
_entity.id
_entity.type
_entity.pdbx_description
1 polymer ?
#
loop_
_entity_poly.entity_id
_entity_poly.type
_entity_poly.pdbx_seq_one_letter_code
_entity_poly.pdbx_strand_id
1 'polypeptide(L)'
;MKSRQLVLVLIALPLGFVLGLATGFIQAISVDLFGVDLPIGIVLAVGLLIFSLRAINLAMGSRYGGLVMGFGWLIATVAGSFKTTAGDVVLQADTKTFIYLVVAGLLGAATLTWPVKKAARARRS
;
A
#
# COMPACT_ATOMS: atom_id res chain seq x y z
N MET A 1 -7.89 20.97 -15.60
CA MET A 1 -7.98 20.13 -14.38
C MET A 1 -7.92 21.02 -13.16
N LYS A 2 -8.82 20.85 -12.18
CA LYS A 2 -8.86 21.69 -10.97
C LYS A 2 -7.57 21.46 -10.17
N SER A 3 -6.87 22.52 -9.73
CA SER A 3 -5.56 22.47 -9.05
C SER A 3 -5.42 21.36 -8.00
N ARG A 4 -6.50 21.10 -7.25
CA ARG A 4 -6.56 20.03 -6.25
C ARG A 4 -6.34 18.62 -6.81
N GLN A 5 -6.86 18.29 -8.00
CA GLN A 5 -6.66 16.97 -8.63
C GLN A 5 -5.20 16.77 -9.05
N LEU A 6 -4.56 17.84 -9.54
CA LEU A 6 -3.15 17.81 -9.90
C LEU A 6 -2.29 17.52 -8.66
N VAL A 7 -2.57 18.19 -7.53
CA VAL A 7 -1.89 17.95 -6.26
C VAL A 7 -2.09 16.52 -5.75
N LEU A 8 -3.30 15.95 -5.89
CA LEU A 8 -3.55 14.55 -5.53
C LEU A 8 -2.62 13.60 -6.30
N VAL A 9 -2.51 13.78 -7.61
CA VAL A 9 -1.69 12.90 -8.47
C VAL A 9 -0.20 13.11 -8.19
N LEU A 10 0.28 14.36 -8.16
CA LEU A 10 1.69 14.69 -8.00
C LEU A 10 2.28 14.22 -6.66
N ILE A 11 1.46 14.10 -5.62
CA ILE A 11 1.94 13.69 -4.29
C ILE A 11 1.60 12.22 -4.02
N ALA A 12 0.35 11.80 -4.21
CA ALA A 12 -0.09 10.49 -3.77
C ALA A 12 0.50 9.36 -4.64
N LEU A 13 0.64 9.58 -5.95
CA LEU A 13 1.14 8.54 -6.84
C LEU A 13 2.62 8.19 -6.56
N PRO A 14 3.55 9.16 -6.45
CA PRO A 14 4.95 8.83 -6.11
C PRO A 14 5.10 8.24 -4.70
N LEU A 15 4.34 8.74 -3.72
CA LEU A 15 4.34 8.15 -2.37
C LEU A 15 3.88 6.70 -2.38
N GLY A 16 2.85 6.40 -3.18
CA GLY A 16 2.37 5.04 -3.40
C GLY A 16 3.45 4.15 -4.00
N PHE A 17 4.16 4.64 -5.02
CA PHE A 17 5.23 3.91 -5.67
C PHE A 17 6.38 3.58 -4.70
N VAL A 18 6.86 4.58 -3.94
CA VAL A 18 7.90 4.39 -2.91
C VAL A 18 7.43 3.39 -1.85
N LEU A 19 6.17 3.49 -1.42
CA LEU A 19 5.60 2.54 -0.48
C LEU A 19 5.54 1.11 -1.04
N GLY A 20 5.21 0.92 -2.32
CA GLY A 20 5.22 -0.38 -2.98
C GLY A 20 6.59 -1.03 -3.03
N LEU A 21 7.63 -0.24 -3.31
CA LEU A 21 9.01 -0.73 -3.23
C LEU A 21 9.37 -1.11 -1.80
N ALA A 22 9.16 -0.22 -0.83
CA ALA A 22 9.51 -0.46 0.57
C ALA A 22 8.79 -1.70 1.14
N THR A 23 7.48 -1.80 0.93
CA THR A 23 6.68 -2.95 1.40
C THR A 23 7.07 -4.25 0.70
N GLY A 24 7.52 -4.20 -0.55
CA GLY A 24 8.05 -5.38 -1.26
C GLY A 24 9.29 -5.98 -0.61
N PHE A 25 10.17 -5.16 -0.01
CA PHE A 25 11.30 -5.66 0.79
C PHE A 25 10.88 -6.06 2.21
N ILE A 26 10.04 -5.25 2.86
CA ILE A 26 9.60 -5.51 4.24
C ILE A 26 8.87 -6.85 4.35
N GLN A 27 8.06 -7.22 3.35
CA GLN A 27 7.29 -8.46 3.39
C GLN A 27 8.16 -9.73 3.44
N ALA A 28 9.40 -9.65 2.96
CA ALA A 28 10.35 -10.75 2.98
C ALA A 28 10.98 -10.99 4.37
N ILE A 29 10.78 -10.08 5.33
CA ILE A 29 11.30 -10.23 6.68
C ILE A 29 10.55 -11.36 7.40
N SER A 30 11.30 -12.32 7.91
CA SER A 30 10.80 -13.37 8.79
C SER A 30 11.66 -13.49 10.04
N VAL A 31 11.06 -14.05 11.09
CA VAL A 31 11.73 -14.30 12.37
C VAL A 31 11.56 -15.76 12.72
N ASP A 32 12.67 -16.43 12.99
CA ASP A 32 12.67 -17.78 13.53
C ASP A 32 12.32 -17.73 15.03
N LEU A 33 11.21 -18.37 15.38
CA LEU A 33 10.75 -18.50 16.76
C LEU A 33 10.59 -19.99 17.07
N PHE A 34 11.55 -20.53 17.82
CA PHE A 34 11.58 -21.95 18.21
C PHE A 34 11.60 -22.94 17.02
N GLY A 35 12.27 -22.61 15.93
CA GLY A 35 12.36 -23.46 14.73
C GLY A 35 11.18 -23.28 13.77
N VAL A 36 10.31 -22.30 14.02
CA VAL A 36 9.19 -21.93 13.14
C VAL A 36 9.45 -20.54 12.56
N ASP A 37 9.52 -20.48 11.23
CA ASP A 37 9.71 -19.22 10.49
C ASP A 37 8.39 -18.43 10.41
N LEU A 38 8.28 -17.38 11.25
CA LEU A 38 7.11 -16.50 11.28
C LEU A 38 7.26 -15.34 10.28
N PRO A 39 6.35 -15.18 9.31
CA PRO A 39 6.44 -14.15 8.27
C PRO A 39 5.95 -12.77 8.78
N ILE A 40 6.60 -12.23 9.80
CA ILE A 40 6.21 -10.96 10.43
C ILE A 40 6.24 -9.77 9.46
N GLY A 41 7.08 -9.85 8.43
CA GLY A 41 7.22 -8.84 7.39
C GLY A 41 5.90 -8.56 6.67
N ILE A 42 5.10 -9.60 6.42
CA ILE A 42 3.79 -9.44 5.76
C ILE A 42 2.86 -8.57 6.62
N VAL A 43 2.80 -8.84 7.92
CA VAL A 43 1.96 -8.08 8.86
C VAL A 43 2.39 -6.62 8.90
N LEU A 44 3.71 -6.38 8.96
CA LEU A 44 4.28 -5.03 8.96
C LEU A 44 4.00 -4.28 7.64
N ALA A 45 4.22 -4.95 6.51
CA ALA A 45 4.00 -4.38 5.18
C ALA A 45 2.53 -4.00 4.95
N VAL A 46 1.60 -4.90 5.30
CA VAL A 46 0.15 -4.67 5.21
C VAL A 46 -0.28 -3.55 6.16
N GLY A 47 0.20 -3.58 7.41
CA GLY A 47 -0.11 -2.54 8.40
C GLY A 47 0.36 -1.16 7.95
N LEU A 48 1.59 -1.07 7.40
CA LEU A 48 2.13 0.16 6.84
C LEU A 48 1.28 0.65 5.66
N LEU A 49 0.90 -0.25 4.74
CA LEU A 49 0.04 0.10 3.62
C LEU A 49 -1.29 0.70 4.07
N ILE A 50 -2.01 -0.01 4.95
CA ILE A 50 -3.30 0.44 5.50
C ILE A 50 -3.14 1.81 6.18
N PHE A 51 -2.13 1.95 7.04
CA PHE A 51 -1.85 3.20 7.74
C PHE A 51 -1.60 4.35 6.76
N SER A 52 -0.75 4.16 5.76
CA SER A 52 -0.42 5.18 4.77
C SER A 52 -1.62 5.58 3.90
N LEU A 53 -2.38 4.60 3.40
CA LEU A 53 -3.62 4.87 2.65
C LEU A 53 -4.63 5.65 3.48
N ARG A 54 -4.74 5.33 4.78
CA ARG A 54 -5.62 6.06 5.68
C ARG A 54 -5.10 7.47 5.96
N ALA A 55 -3.81 7.63 6.21
CA ALA A 55 -3.18 8.92 6.50
C ALA A 55 -3.37 9.89 5.34
N ILE A 56 -3.10 9.46 4.09
CA ILE A 56 -3.25 10.32 2.92
C ILE A 56 -4.72 10.70 2.66
N ASN A 57 -5.65 9.75 2.86
CA ASN A 57 -7.08 10.02 2.76
C ASN A 57 -7.54 11.10 3.75
N LEU A 58 -7.06 11.02 4.99
CA LEU A 58 -7.35 12.00 6.04
C LEU A 58 -6.72 13.36 5.73
N ALA A 59 -5.44 13.40 5.35
CA ALA A 59 -4.71 14.63 5.02
C ALA A 59 -5.34 15.38 3.84
N MET A 60 -5.78 14.66 2.80
CA MET A 60 -6.37 15.24 1.60
C MET A 60 -7.88 15.51 1.72
N GLY A 61 -8.50 15.03 2.81
CA GLY A 61 -9.95 15.14 3.03
C GLY A 61 -10.77 14.45 1.93
N SER A 62 -10.24 13.38 1.32
CA SER A 62 -10.79 12.73 0.15
C SER A 62 -10.29 11.28 0.03
N ARG A 63 -11.18 10.34 -0.33
CA ARG A 63 -10.81 8.93 -0.61
C ARG A 63 -9.94 8.75 -1.87
N TYR A 64 -9.93 9.75 -2.74
CA TYR A 64 -9.18 9.70 -4.00
C TYR A 64 -7.67 9.77 -3.76
N GLY A 65 -7.21 10.36 -2.65
CA GLY A 65 -5.78 10.36 -2.31
C GLY A 65 -5.24 8.95 -2.10
N GLY A 66 -5.96 8.15 -1.30
CA GLY A 66 -5.63 6.75 -1.05
C GLY A 66 -5.80 5.89 -2.29
N LEU A 67 -6.82 6.13 -3.13
CA LEU A 67 -6.95 5.41 -4.42
C LEU A 67 -5.73 5.62 -5.31
N VAL A 68 -5.33 6.88 -5.52
CA VAL A 68 -4.17 7.22 -6.36
C VAL A 68 -2.88 6.66 -5.76
N MET A 69 -2.73 6.73 -4.43
CA MET A 69 -1.59 6.12 -3.74
C MET A 69 -1.58 4.59 -3.89
N GLY A 70 -2.73 3.94 -3.77
CA GLY A 70 -2.88 2.50 -3.98
C GLY A 70 -2.51 2.07 -5.40
N PHE A 71 -2.84 2.88 -6.41
CA PHE A 71 -2.37 2.65 -7.77
C PHE A 71 -0.85 2.81 -7.90
N GLY A 72 -0.25 3.81 -7.26
CA GLY A 72 1.21 3.94 -7.22
C GLY A 72 1.87 2.71 -6.60
N TRP A 73 1.31 2.20 -5.51
CA TRP A 73 1.74 0.96 -4.85
C TRP A 73 1.63 -0.23 -5.80
N LEU A 74 0.48 -0.44 -6.44
CA LEU A 74 0.29 -1.52 -7.42
C LEU A 74 1.30 -1.45 -8.58
N ILE A 75 1.57 -0.26 -9.10
CA ILE A 75 2.55 -0.06 -10.19
C ILE A 75 3.94 -0.49 -9.73
N ALA A 76 4.38 -0.07 -8.53
CA ALA A 76 5.66 -0.48 -7.98
C ALA A 76 5.74 -1.98 -7.71
N THR A 77 4.66 -2.58 -7.22
CA THR A 77 4.55 -4.02 -7.01
C THR A 77 4.68 -4.79 -8.33
N VAL A 78 3.94 -4.39 -9.36
CA VAL A 78 4.04 -5.00 -10.69
C VAL A 78 5.46 -4.81 -11.25
N ALA A 79 6.03 -3.62 -11.14
CA ALA A 79 7.40 -3.35 -11.56
C ALA A 79 8.42 -4.27 -10.84
N GLY A 80 8.25 -4.45 -9.53
CA GLY A 80 9.11 -5.30 -8.69
C GLY A 80 8.98 -6.81 -8.94
N SER A 81 7.96 -7.24 -9.69
CA SER A 81 7.78 -8.64 -10.12
C SER A 81 8.57 -8.99 -11.40
N PHE A 82 9.04 -7.99 -12.14
CA PHE A 82 9.88 -8.23 -13.31
C PHE A 82 11.33 -8.49 -12.89
N LYS A 83 12.02 -9.34 -13.67
CA LYS A 83 13.46 -9.54 -13.53
C LYS A 83 14.19 -8.24 -13.85
N THR A 84 15.10 -7.87 -12.96
CA THR A 84 16.05 -6.79 -13.20
C THR A 84 17.10 -7.22 -14.23
N THR A 85 17.86 -6.27 -14.75
CA THR A 85 18.99 -6.54 -15.66
C THR A 85 20.06 -7.44 -15.02
N ALA A 86 20.14 -7.45 -13.69
CA ALA A 86 21.01 -8.34 -12.91
C ALA A 86 20.44 -9.76 -12.71
N GLY A 87 19.18 -10.01 -13.12
CA GLY A 87 18.49 -11.29 -12.98
C GLY A 87 17.67 -11.44 -11.70
N ASP A 88 17.85 -10.56 -10.72
CA ASP A 88 17.13 -10.58 -9.45
C ASP A 88 15.70 -10.03 -9.57
N VAL A 89 14.82 -10.44 -8.66
CA VAL A 89 13.43 -10.00 -8.56
C VAL A 89 13.15 -9.56 -7.12
N VAL A 90 12.50 -8.41 -6.93
CA VAL A 90 12.15 -7.89 -5.59
C VAL A 90 11.00 -8.70 -4.99
N LEU A 91 10.04 -9.10 -5.82
CA LEU A 91 8.90 -9.93 -5.43
C LEU A 91 9.02 -11.31 -6.07
N GLN A 92 9.43 -12.30 -5.28
CA GLN A 92 9.56 -13.67 -5.75
C GLN A 92 8.19 -14.29 -6.02
N ALA A 93 8.12 -15.19 -7.00
CA ALA A 93 6.93 -15.95 -7.34
C ALA A 93 6.73 -17.12 -6.35
N ASP A 94 6.45 -16.79 -5.10
CA ASP A 94 6.24 -17.75 -4.01
C ASP A 94 4.89 -17.55 -3.29
N THR A 95 4.56 -18.50 -2.41
CA THR A 95 3.29 -18.49 -1.68
C THR A 95 3.19 -17.33 -0.69
N LYS A 96 4.31 -16.91 -0.05
CA LYS A 96 4.31 -15.81 0.93
C LYS A 96 3.99 -14.48 0.25
N THR A 97 4.62 -14.23 -0.89
CA THR A 97 4.40 -13.07 -1.74
C THR A 97 2.97 -13.06 -2.27
N PHE A 98 2.44 -14.21 -2.71
CA PHE A 98 1.03 -14.30 -3.10
C PHE A 98 0.06 -13.95 -1.96
N ILE A 99 0.27 -14.51 -0.76
CA ILE A 99 -0.53 -14.20 0.44
C ILE A 99 -0.46 -12.70 0.76
N TYR A 100 0.75 -12.12 0.75
CA TYR A 100 0.95 -10.69 0.95
C TYR A 100 0.10 -9.86 -0.02
N LEU A 101 0.18 -10.13 -1.32
CA LEU A 101 -0.56 -9.35 -2.32
C LEU A 101 -2.06 -9.46 -2.18
N VAL A 102 -2.58 -10.65 -1.90
CA VAL A 102 -4.02 -10.87 -1.70
C VAL A 102 -4.50 -10.12 -0.45
N VAL A 103 -3.82 -10.30 0.68
CA VAL A 103 -4.20 -9.67 1.95
C VAL A 103 -4.06 -8.15 1.88
N ALA A 104 -2.94 -7.66 1.36
CA ALA A 104 -2.69 -6.23 1.17
C ALA A 104 -3.73 -5.59 0.24
N GLY A 105 -4.04 -6.25 -0.88
CA GLY A 105 -5.03 -5.78 -1.85
C GLY A 105 -6.44 -5.69 -1.24
N LEU A 106 -6.90 -6.74 -0.57
CA LEU A 106 -8.23 -6.78 0.04
C LEU A 106 -8.37 -5.76 1.18
N LEU A 107 -7.43 -5.75 2.13
CA LEU A 107 -7.48 -4.84 3.27
C LEU A 107 -7.21 -3.39 2.86
N GLY A 108 -6.32 -3.17 1.90
CA GLY A 108 -6.09 -1.87 1.29
C GLY A 108 -7.37 -1.32 0.65
N ALA A 109 -8.03 -2.12 -0.19
CA ALA A 109 -9.31 -1.76 -0.80
C ALA A 109 -10.39 -1.48 0.25
N ALA A 110 -10.50 -2.32 1.29
CA ALA A 110 -11.43 -2.11 2.40
C ALA A 110 -11.17 -0.76 3.10
N THR A 111 -9.90 -0.42 3.32
CA THR A 111 -9.49 0.85 3.96
C THR A 111 -9.94 2.08 3.17
N LEU A 112 -10.02 1.98 1.84
CA LEU A 112 -10.48 3.06 0.97
C LEU A 112 -11.98 3.33 1.07
N THR A 113 -12.76 2.43 1.66
CA THR A 113 -14.21 2.61 1.88
C THR A 113 -14.53 3.39 3.16
N TRP A 114 -13.56 3.53 4.06
CA TRP A 114 -13.75 4.15 5.37
C TRP A 114 -13.95 5.68 5.26
N PRO A 115 -14.90 6.29 6.01
CA PRO A 115 -15.28 7.67 5.81
C PRO A 115 -14.13 8.61 6.19
N VAL A 116 -13.96 9.65 5.39
CA VAL A 116 -13.06 10.78 5.67
C VAL A 116 -13.91 11.88 6.32
N LYS A 117 -13.43 12.49 7.41
CA LYS A 117 -14.18 13.28 8.42
C LYS A 117 -15.18 14.35 7.91
N LYS A 118 -15.21 14.70 6.62
CA LYS A 118 -16.29 15.52 6.03
C LYS A 118 -17.69 14.89 6.12
N ALA A 119 -17.79 13.56 6.09
CA ALA A 119 -19.09 12.87 6.21
C ALA A 119 -19.67 12.88 7.65
N ALA A 120 -18.83 13.05 8.67
CA ALA A 120 -19.28 13.03 10.07
C ALA A 120 -19.87 14.38 10.54
N ARG A 121 -19.46 15.50 9.92
CA ARG A 121 -19.98 16.84 10.26
C ARG A 121 -21.35 17.12 9.62
N ALA A 122 -21.60 16.61 8.41
CA ALA A 122 -22.89 16.77 7.72
C ALA A 122 -24.04 15.93 8.31
N ARG A 123 -23.74 14.96 9.20
CA ARG A 123 -24.75 14.21 9.98
C ARG A 123 -25.10 14.87 11.32
N ARG A 124 -24.43 15.97 11.68
CA ARG A 124 -24.61 16.68 12.97
C ARG A 124 -25.17 18.10 12.78
N SER A 125 -25.54 18.48 11.56
CA SER A 125 -26.23 19.74 11.21
C SER A 125 -27.61 19.40 10.67
#